data_AF-A0A1I7VTW6-F1
#
_entry.id   AF-A0A1I7VTW6-F1
#
_cell.length_a   1.000
_cell.length_b   1.000
_cell.length_c   1.000
_cell.angle_alpha   90.00
_cell.angle_beta   90.00
_cell.angle_gamma   90.00
#
_symmetry.space_group_name_H-M   'P 1'
#
loop_
_entity.id
_entity.type
_entity.pdbx_description
1 polymer ?
#
loop_
_entity_poly.entity_id
_entity_poly.type
_entity_poly.pdbx_seq_one_letter_code
_entity_poly.pdbx_strand_id
1 'polypeptide(L)'
;MGSSSIGILQLVLLLLILSSSYCLEWDVSNFPNPTAGDYKRCRMRTTSNICDPDEVLTDSQRYRLNHELHQLESRTRQDHASDFCQKKGITAAMAIVKHIQGNSDAAVKEMANQILRKWSLDKQCQKSVVFVVATEDHRFWVARDARVPVYAQEFTQIFNSQKQLFQQGDFPQALGNIIQETWQKALSKQGGAIIPSDDKGDIDDTGGFGPSAPSPTRGFIPRPDDGKKRGSLLPHIPFWFWIILIVIISTKTRAIDIESGGRGPIDEGRAGQLLGGGGKRRDVPASPRLSGWWCLS
;
A
#
# COMPACT_ATOMS: atom_id res chain seq x y z
N MET A 1 35.37 -47.37 -22.62
CA MET A 1 34.79 -46.13 -23.18
C MET A 1 33.46 -45.90 -22.48
N GLY A 2 33.35 -44.93 -21.56
CA GLY A 2 32.09 -44.73 -20.81
C GLY A 2 32.08 -43.68 -19.69
N SER A 3 33.24 -43.18 -19.25
CA SER A 3 33.29 -42.25 -18.09
C SER A 3 33.13 -40.76 -18.41
N SER A 4 33.18 -40.34 -19.68
CA SER A 4 33.13 -38.90 -20.03
C SER A 4 31.73 -38.28 -19.97
N SER A 5 30.67 -39.06 -20.19
CA SER A 5 29.31 -38.51 -20.29
C SER A 5 28.69 -38.15 -18.94
N ILE A 6 29.13 -38.80 -17.84
CA ILE A 6 28.62 -38.54 -16.49
C ILE A 6 29.12 -37.19 -15.96
N GLY A 7 30.37 -36.83 -16.22
CA GLY A 7 30.94 -35.54 -15.81
C GLY A 7 30.28 -34.33 -16.49
N ILE A 8 29.89 -34.47 -17.76
CA ILE A 8 29.23 -33.41 -18.52
C ILE A 8 27.79 -33.19 -18.00
N LEU A 9 27.05 -34.27 -17.73
CA LEU A 9 25.69 -34.16 -17.20
C LEU A 9 25.66 -33.50 -15.83
N GLN A 10 26.63 -33.82 -14.98
CA GLN A 10 26.78 -33.26 -13.64
C GLN A 10 27.19 -31.78 -13.67
N LEU A 11 28.04 -31.39 -14.63
CA LEU A 11 28.42 -29.99 -14.88
C LEU A 11 27.23 -29.15 -15.38
N VAL A 12 26.42 -29.70 -16.31
CA VAL A 12 25.21 -29.05 -16.82
C VAL A 12 24.16 -28.90 -15.72
N LEU A 13 23.99 -29.90 -14.86
CA LEU A 13 23.07 -29.84 -13.72
C LEU A 13 23.51 -28.77 -12.70
N LEU A 14 24.82 -28.66 -12.41
CA LEU A 14 25.38 -27.61 -11.55
C LEU A 14 25.21 -26.21 -12.15
N LEU A 15 25.40 -26.05 -13.47
CA LEU A 15 25.18 -24.78 -14.18
C LEU A 15 23.70 -24.36 -14.19
N LEU A 16 22.76 -25.32 -14.29
CA LEU A 16 21.33 -25.07 -14.20
C LEU A 16 20.86 -24.70 -12.78
N ILE A 17 21.53 -25.21 -11.74
CA ILE A 17 21.26 -24.84 -10.35
C ILE A 17 21.81 -23.43 -10.04
N LEU A 18 22.96 -23.07 -10.60
CA LEU A 18 23.61 -21.75 -10.42
C LEU A 18 22.92 -20.62 -11.22
N SER A 19 22.16 -20.92 -12.26
CA SER A 19 21.42 -19.92 -13.04
C SER A 19 20.05 -19.53 -12.45
N SER A 20 19.65 -20.15 -11.34
CA SER A 20 18.48 -19.75 -10.56
C SER A 20 18.81 -18.59 -9.62
N SER A 21 19.28 -17.47 -10.20
CA SER A 21 19.31 -16.19 -9.49
C SER A 21 17.87 -15.74 -9.31
N TYR A 22 17.24 -16.10 -8.20
CA TYR A 22 15.93 -15.58 -7.86
C TYR A 22 16.08 -14.07 -7.60
N CYS A 23 15.57 -13.24 -8.51
CA CYS A 23 15.26 -11.85 -8.15
C CYS A 23 14.19 -11.90 -7.08
N LEU A 24 14.52 -11.43 -5.88
CA LEU A 24 13.54 -11.30 -4.82
C LEU A 24 12.58 -10.15 -5.21
N GLU A 25 11.35 -10.51 -5.55
CA GLU A 25 10.29 -9.55 -5.82
C GLU A 25 9.45 -9.33 -4.56
N TRP A 26 9.06 -8.07 -4.32
CA TRP A 26 8.28 -7.70 -3.15
C TRP A 26 6.80 -7.63 -3.45
N ASP A 27 6.01 -8.14 -2.52
CA ASP A 27 4.57 -8.01 -2.50
C ASP A 27 4.07 -7.79 -1.07
N VAL A 28 2.76 -7.69 -0.92
CA VAL A 28 2.09 -7.42 0.35
C VAL A 28 2.25 -8.57 1.37
N SER A 29 2.55 -9.78 0.90
CA SER A 29 2.65 -10.98 1.73
C SER A 29 4.03 -11.11 2.37
N ASN A 30 5.08 -10.66 1.68
CA ASN A 30 6.47 -10.81 2.12
C ASN A 30 7.14 -9.51 2.61
N PHE A 31 6.57 -8.33 2.30
CA PHE A 31 7.14 -7.03 2.68
C PHE A 31 7.09 -6.76 4.20
N PRO A 32 8.21 -6.38 4.85
CA PRO A 32 8.27 -6.24 6.29
C PRO A 32 7.54 -4.99 6.81
N ASN A 33 7.04 -5.04 8.05
CA ASN A 33 6.41 -3.89 8.70
C ASN A 33 7.34 -3.24 9.74
N PRO A 34 7.99 -2.10 9.44
CA PRO A 34 8.91 -1.44 10.36
C PRO A 34 8.22 -0.88 11.62
N THR A 35 6.90 -0.68 11.59
CA THR A 35 6.13 -0.15 12.73
C THR A 35 5.72 -1.24 13.74
N ALA A 36 5.76 -2.51 13.32
CA ALA A 36 5.29 -3.66 14.11
C ALA A 36 6.42 -4.63 14.50
N GLY A 37 7.67 -4.16 14.54
CA GLY A 37 8.82 -4.93 15.04
C GLY A 37 9.73 -5.53 13.96
N ASP A 38 9.36 -5.46 12.67
CA ASP A 38 10.22 -5.95 11.57
C ASP A 38 11.29 -4.92 11.12
N TYR A 39 11.54 -3.88 11.91
CA TYR A 39 12.45 -2.79 11.55
C TYR A 39 13.86 -3.26 11.15
N LYS A 40 14.34 -4.39 11.70
CA LYS A 40 15.63 -4.97 11.30
C LYS A 40 15.64 -5.47 9.86
N ARG A 41 14.54 -6.07 9.39
CA ARG A 41 14.37 -6.50 7.98
C ARG A 41 14.29 -5.31 7.04
N CYS A 42 13.83 -4.17 7.54
CA CYS A 42 13.82 -2.88 6.87
C CYS A 42 15.14 -2.11 6.96
N ARG A 43 16.21 -2.74 7.46
CA ARG A 43 17.55 -2.13 7.60
C ARG A 43 17.60 -0.92 8.53
N MET A 44 16.75 -0.95 9.56
CA MET A 44 16.68 0.03 10.63
C MET A 44 17.08 -0.61 11.96
N ARG A 45 17.57 0.19 12.91
CA ARG A 45 17.99 -0.25 14.25
C ARG A 45 16.84 -0.26 15.26
N THR A 46 15.79 0.50 14.98
CA THR A 46 14.59 0.63 15.82
C THR A 46 13.36 0.80 14.93
N THR A 47 12.17 0.72 15.52
CA THR A 47 10.90 1.06 14.86
C THR A 47 11.01 2.37 14.09
N SER A 48 10.46 2.39 12.88
CA SER A 48 10.56 3.50 11.92
C SER A 48 9.33 3.59 11.02
N ASN A 49 9.22 4.70 10.30
CA ASN A 49 8.21 4.91 9.26
C ASN A 49 8.76 4.67 7.85
N ILE A 50 10.03 4.28 7.72
CA ILE A 50 10.65 3.89 6.44
C ILE A 50 11.01 2.40 6.46
N CYS A 51 10.81 1.73 5.32
CA CYS A 51 11.29 0.39 5.06
C CYS A 51 11.99 0.29 3.71
N ASP A 52 13.26 -0.12 3.74
CA ASP A 52 14.12 -0.31 2.56
C ASP A 52 14.90 -1.64 2.74
N PRO A 53 14.25 -2.79 2.49
CA PRO A 53 14.88 -4.10 2.69
C PRO A 53 15.97 -4.42 1.66
N ASP A 54 15.91 -3.79 0.48
CA ASP A 54 16.85 -3.99 -0.64
C ASP A 54 18.10 -3.11 -0.55
N GLU A 55 18.21 -2.27 0.48
CA GLU A 55 19.31 -1.34 0.68
C GLU A 55 19.54 -0.42 -0.53
N VAL A 56 18.45 0.08 -1.11
CA VAL A 56 18.49 1.13 -2.15
C VAL A 56 19.17 2.37 -1.60
N LEU A 57 18.97 2.65 -0.31
CA LEU A 57 19.59 3.76 0.39
C LEU A 57 20.77 3.30 1.25
N THR A 58 21.63 4.23 1.63
CA THR A 58 22.59 4.01 2.74
C THR A 58 21.89 4.10 4.09
N ASP A 59 22.53 3.58 5.15
CA ASP A 59 22.05 3.68 6.53
C ASP A 59 21.72 5.13 6.90
N SER A 60 22.64 6.06 6.63
CA SER A 60 22.46 7.49 6.94
C SER A 60 21.26 8.12 6.21
N GLN A 61 21.04 7.75 4.94
CA GLN A 61 19.95 8.28 4.12
C GLN A 61 18.59 7.76 4.62
N ARG A 62 18.50 6.49 5.04
CA ARG A 62 17.29 5.94 5.67
C ARG A 62 16.91 6.74 6.92
N TYR A 63 17.84 7.01 7.82
CA TYR A 63 17.55 7.79 9.04
C TYR A 63 17.19 9.24 8.74
N ARG A 64 17.86 9.85 7.76
CA ARG A 64 17.52 11.21 7.32
C ARG A 64 16.08 11.26 6.79
N LEU A 65 15.70 10.38 5.87
CA LEU A 65 14.34 10.35 5.35
C LEU A 65 13.32 9.97 6.41
N ASN A 66 13.64 9.07 7.34
CA ASN A 66 12.77 8.77 8.47
C ASN A 66 12.51 10.01 9.33
N HIS A 67 13.54 10.83 9.56
CA HIS A 67 13.38 12.12 10.23
C HIS A 67 12.45 13.05 9.43
N GLU A 68 12.63 13.16 8.11
CA GLU A 68 11.75 13.98 7.26
C GLU A 68 10.28 13.51 7.28
N LEU A 69 10.03 12.20 7.35
CA LEU A 69 8.67 11.64 7.50
C LEU A 69 8.02 12.08 8.83
N HIS A 70 8.79 12.12 9.93
CA HIS A 70 8.31 12.66 11.20
C HIS A 70 8.15 14.18 11.17
N GLN A 71 9.04 14.89 10.47
CA GLN A 71 8.92 16.33 10.27
C GLN A 71 7.63 16.69 9.53
N LEU A 72 7.24 15.92 8.51
CA LEU A 72 5.97 16.09 7.81
C LEU A 72 4.78 16.10 8.78
N GLU A 73 4.71 15.15 9.72
CA GLU A 73 3.64 15.13 10.72
C GLU A 73 3.68 16.38 11.60
N SER A 74 4.85 16.75 12.13
CA SER A 74 4.97 17.93 13.00
C SER A 74 4.62 19.24 12.28
N ARG A 75 5.03 19.40 11.02
CA ARG A 75 4.87 20.62 10.22
C ARG A 75 3.45 20.81 9.71
N THR A 76 2.71 19.73 9.50
CA THR A 76 1.34 19.77 9.00
C THR A 76 0.29 19.81 10.11
N ARG A 77 0.72 19.84 11.38
CA ARG A 77 -0.14 19.97 12.55
C ARG A 77 -0.82 21.34 12.58
N GLN A 78 -2.11 21.37 12.95
CA GLN A 78 -2.92 22.59 13.01
C GLN A 78 -3.37 22.85 14.46
N ASP A 79 -2.49 23.43 15.28
CA ASP A 79 -2.71 23.52 16.73
C ASP A 79 -4.00 24.29 17.13
N HIS A 80 -4.50 25.17 16.26
CA HIS A 80 -5.71 25.97 16.45
C HIS A 80 -7.00 25.36 15.89
N ALA A 81 -6.97 24.15 15.33
CA ALA A 81 -8.18 23.52 14.79
C ALA A 81 -9.17 23.09 15.88
N SER A 82 -10.43 22.83 15.52
CA SER A 82 -11.51 22.64 16.50
C SER A 82 -11.51 21.26 17.17
N ASP A 83 -11.08 20.21 16.47
CA ASP A 83 -11.04 18.84 16.99
C ASP A 83 -9.65 18.19 16.92
N PHE A 84 -9.47 17.12 17.69
CA PHE A 84 -8.21 16.40 17.81
C PHE A 84 -7.64 15.93 16.46
N CYS A 85 -8.49 15.43 15.56
CA CYS A 85 -8.06 14.89 14.28
C CYS A 85 -7.78 15.95 13.22
N GLN A 86 -8.44 17.11 13.32
CA GLN A 86 -8.05 18.28 12.55
C GLN A 86 -6.69 18.81 13.00
N LYS A 87 -6.46 18.86 14.32
CA LYS A 87 -5.17 19.28 14.90
C LYS A 87 -4.03 18.38 14.47
N LYS A 88 -4.22 17.05 14.50
CA LYS A 88 -3.18 16.06 14.17
C LYS A 88 -2.56 16.34 12.80
N GLY A 89 -1.23 16.23 12.68
CA GLY A 89 -0.55 16.30 11.39
C GLY A 89 -0.78 15.05 10.53
N ILE A 90 -0.22 15.04 9.33
CA ILE A 90 -0.27 13.87 8.44
C ILE A 90 0.83 12.90 8.88
N THR A 91 0.47 11.68 9.27
CA THR A 91 1.47 10.63 9.57
C THR A 91 1.90 9.96 8.27
N ALA A 92 3.17 10.08 7.90
CA ALA A 92 3.70 9.53 6.65
C ALA A 92 4.59 8.29 6.88
N ALA A 93 4.56 7.36 5.94
CA ALA A 93 5.50 6.24 5.86
C ALA A 93 5.97 5.98 4.42
N MET A 94 7.08 5.27 4.27
CA MET A 94 7.72 5.02 2.98
C MET A 94 8.20 3.58 2.85
N ALA A 95 7.90 2.95 1.72
CA ALA A 95 8.37 1.64 1.32
C ALA A 95 9.20 1.78 0.04
N ILE A 96 10.44 1.30 0.08
CA ILE A 96 11.40 1.40 -1.02
C ILE A 96 11.86 -0.01 -1.37
N VAL A 97 11.74 -0.38 -2.63
CA VAL A 97 12.15 -1.68 -3.16
C VAL A 97 12.81 -1.48 -4.52
N LYS A 98 13.55 -2.47 -4.97
CA LYS A 98 14.04 -2.52 -6.37
C LYS A 98 12.93 -2.96 -7.30
N HIS A 99 12.29 -4.09 -6.97
CA HIS A 99 11.27 -4.73 -7.79
C HIS A 99 10.00 -5.07 -7.01
N ILE A 100 8.87 -4.91 -7.66
CA ILE A 100 7.55 -5.33 -7.19
C ILE A 100 7.08 -6.54 -8.00
N GLN A 101 6.51 -7.51 -7.31
CA GLN A 101 5.98 -8.71 -7.96
C GLN A 101 4.94 -8.36 -9.02
N GLY A 102 5.17 -8.86 -10.24
CA GLY A 102 4.33 -8.62 -11.40
C GLY A 102 4.54 -7.27 -12.11
N ASN A 103 5.44 -6.40 -11.61
CA ASN A 103 5.92 -5.17 -12.27
C ASN A 103 4.82 -4.41 -13.05
N SER A 104 3.74 -4.01 -12.36
CA SER A 104 2.61 -3.30 -12.96
C SER A 104 2.10 -2.17 -12.07
N ASP A 105 1.39 -1.20 -12.66
CA ASP A 105 0.73 -0.12 -11.90
C ASP A 105 -0.30 -0.66 -10.91
N ALA A 106 -0.99 -1.74 -11.29
CA ALA A 106 -1.92 -2.42 -10.42
C ALA A 106 -1.20 -3.05 -9.20
N ALA A 107 -0.03 -3.63 -9.40
CA ALA A 107 0.75 -4.24 -8.33
C ALA A 107 1.28 -3.20 -7.33
N VAL A 108 1.91 -2.11 -7.79
CA VAL A 108 2.41 -1.04 -6.89
C VAL A 108 1.27 -0.34 -6.15
N LYS A 109 0.12 -0.16 -6.82
CA LYS A 109 -1.10 0.38 -6.21
C LYS A 109 -1.61 -0.53 -5.10
N GLU A 110 -1.73 -1.82 -5.37
CA GLU A 110 -2.19 -2.79 -4.38
C GLU A 110 -1.23 -2.85 -3.19
N MET A 111 0.07 -2.86 -3.46
CA MET A 111 1.11 -2.83 -2.44
C MET A 111 0.94 -1.61 -1.52
N ALA A 112 0.83 -0.41 -2.08
CA ALA A 112 0.65 0.81 -1.30
C ALA A 112 -0.63 0.81 -0.47
N ASN A 113 -1.76 0.40 -1.05
CA ASN A 113 -3.05 0.38 -0.36
C ASN A 113 -3.04 -0.63 0.80
N GLN A 114 -2.39 -1.77 0.62
CA GLN A 114 -2.29 -2.79 1.66
C GLN A 114 -1.30 -2.38 2.76
N ILE A 115 -0.19 -1.72 2.41
CA ILE A 115 0.73 -1.17 3.40
C ILE A 115 0.00 -0.14 4.28
N LEU A 116 -0.74 0.81 3.69
CA LEU A 116 -1.55 1.78 4.43
C LEU A 116 -2.49 1.11 5.44
N ARG A 117 -3.17 0.04 5.03
CA ARG A 117 -4.09 -0.72 5.89
C ARG A 117 -3.37 -1.52 6.98
N LYS A 118 -2.29 -2.23 6.62
CA LYS A 118 -1.59 -3.15 7.52
C LYS A 118 -0.74 -2.42 8.54
N TRP A 119 0.02 -1.40 8.12
CA TRP A 119 0.94 -0.67 8.99
C TRP A 119 0.21 0.21 10.01
N SER A 120 -1.08 0.48 9.77
CA SER A 120 -1.98 1.03 10.78
C SER A 120 -1.49 2.35 11.39
N LEU A 121 -0.92 3.22 10.56
CA LEU A 121 -0.19 4.43 10.98
C LEU A 121 -1.06 5.40 11.79
N ASP A 122 -2.34 5.52 11.44
CA ASP A 122 -3.29 6.37 12.14
C ASP A 122 -4.73 5.81 12.04
N LYS A 123 -5.04 4.81 12.86
CA LYS A 123 -6.38 4.20 12.88
C LYS A 123 -7.48 5.16 13.37
N GLN A 124 -7.13 6.13 14.21
CA GLN A 124 -8.11 6.99 14.87
C GLN A 124 -8.56 8.13 13.97
N CYS A 125 -7.60 8.86 13.40
CA CYS A 125 -7.91 10.07 12.64
C CYS A 125 -7.90 9.83 11.13
N GLN A 126 -7.43 8.68 10.64
CA GLN A 126 -7.36 8.38 9.20
C GLN A 126 -6.69 9.54 8.45
N LYS A 127 -5.54 9.98 8.96
CA LYS A 127 -4.75 11.08 8.41
C LYS A 127 -3.33 10.58 8.12
N SER A 128 -3.23 9.45 7.42
CA SER A 128 -1.95 8.87 7.04
C SER A 128 -1.73 8.73 5.54
N VAL A 129 -0.46 8.72 5.15
CA VAL A 129 -0.01 8.58 3.76
C VAL A 129 1.16 7.59 3.69
N VAL A 130 1.16 6.76 2.65
CA VAL A 130 2.22 5.79 2.37
C VAL A 130 2.74 6.04 0.96
N PHE A 131 4.04 6.27 0.86
CA PHE A 131 4.78 6.33 -0.41
C PHE A 131 5.37 4.96 -0.70
N VAL A 132 5.12 4.40 -1.88
CA VAL A 132 5.77 3.17 -2.37
C VAL A 132 6.56 3.48 -3.63
N VAL A 133 7.83 3.11 -3.63
CA VAL A 133 8.75 3.34 -4.75
C VAL A 133 9.45 2.03 -5.11
N ALA A 134 9.33 1.62 -6.37
CA ALA A 134 10.10 0.55 -6.98
C ALA A 134 11.13 1.16 -7.92
N THR A 135 12.38 1.25 -7.48
CA THR A 135 13.40 2.06 -8.15
C THR A 135 13.83 1.52 -9.50
N GLU A 136 13.94 0.19 -9.62
CA GLU A 136 14.35 -0.47 -10.87
C GLU A 136 13.17 -0.71 -11.81
N ASP A 137 11.95 -0.82 -11.27
CA ASP A 137 10.72 -0.88 -12.07
C ASP A 137 10.23 0.52 -12.51
N HIS A 138 10.86 1.59 -12.00
CA HIS A 138 10.44 2.99 -12.18
C HIS A 138 8.98 3.24 -11.81
N ARG A 139 8.48 2.58 -10.77
CA ARG A 139 7.09 2.73 -10.32
C ARG A 139 6.99 3.49 -9.01
N PHE A 140 5.93 4.29 -8.92
CA PHE A 140 5.62 5.07 -7.74
C PHE A 140 4.12 5.07 -7.50
N TRP A 141 3.73 4.91 -6.24
CA TRP A 141 2.34 5.07 -5.85
C TRP A 141 2.23 5.70 -4.46
N VAL A 142 1.16 6.46 -4.26
CA VAL A 142 0.79 7.00 -2.95
C VAL A 142 -0.58 6.48 -2.55
N ALA A 143 -0.63 5.78 -1.43
CA ALA A 143 -1.88 5.47 -0.75
C ALA A 143 -2.09 6.48 0.37
N ARG A 144 -3.32 6.95 0.53
CA ARG A 144 -3.66 7.93 1.57
C ARG A 144 -5.01 7.60 2.19
N ASP A 145 -5.17 8.01 3.43
CA ASP A 145 -6.49 8.08 4.04
C ASP A 145 -7.28 9.32 3.58
N ALA A 146 -8.59 9.28 3.85
CA ALA A 146 -9.55 10.28 3.40
C ALA A 146 -9.25 11.71 3.93
N ARG A 147 -8.70 11.85 5.15
CA ARG A 147 -8.46 13.16 5.77
C ARG A 147 -7.13 13.82 5.38
N VAL A 148 -6.34 13.18 4.52
CA VAL A 148 -5.14 13.79 3.94
C VAL A 148 -5.55 14.77 2.84
N PRO A 149 -5.24 16.07 2.95
CA PRO A 149 -5.68 17.10 2.00
C PRO A 149 -4.85 17.15 0.69
N VAL A 150 -4.04 16.15 0.40
CA VAL A 150 -3.27 16.05 -0.85
C VAL A 150 -3.82 14.90 -1.67
N TYR A 151 -4.20 15.16 -2.92
CA TYR A 151 -4.93 14.22 -3.77
C TYR A 151 -4.03 13.61 -4.85
N ALA A 152 -4.55 12.55 -5.48
CA ALA A 152 -3.91 11.77 -6.53
C ALA A 152 -3.13 12.62 -7.56
N GLN A 153 -3.80 13.58 -8.20
CA GLN A 153 -3.20 14.43 -9.23
C GLN A 153 -2.01 15.24 -8.71
N GLU A 154 -2.07 15.68 -7.46
CA GLU A 154 -1.03 16.50 -6.84
C GLU A 154 0.19 15.64 -6.51
N PHE A 155 -0.01 14.42 -6.02
CA PHE A 155 1.08 13.46 -5.88
C PHE A 155 1.71 13.09 -7.21
N THR A 156 0.92 12.97 -8.27
CA THR A 156 1.45 12.76 -9.63
C THR A 156 2.30 13.95 -10.09
N GLN A 157 1.87 15.19 -9.83
CA GLN A 157 2.65 16.39 -10.13
C GLN A 157 3.97 16.44 -9.34
N ILE A 158 3.89 16.19 -8.03
CA ILE A 158 5.05 16.13 -7.13
C ILE A 158 6.04 15.06 -7.59
N PHE A 159 5.56 13.87 -7.95
CA PHE A 159 6.47 12.83 -8.43
C PHE A 159 7.05 13.18 -9.82
N ASN A 160 6.24 13.76 -10.69
CA ASN A 160 6.68 14.16 -12.02
C ASN A 160 7.75 15.26 -11.99
N SER A 161 7.79 16.12 -10.97
CA SER A 161 8.86 17.11 -10.80
C SER A 161 10.20 16.47 -10.41
N GLN A 162 10.18 15.27 -9.82
CA GLN A 162 11.38 14.56 -9.35
C GLN A 162 11.91 13.51 -10.34
N LYS A 163 11.31 13.39 -11.53
CA LYS A 163 11.64 12.33 -12.50
C LYS A 163 13.13 12.23 -12.81
N GLN A 164 13.75 13.39 -13.05
CA GLN A 164 15.16 13.46 -13.41
C GLN A 164 16.08 12.91 -12.32
N LEU A 165 15.76 13.15 -11.04
CA LEU A 165 16.55 12.63 -9.92
C LEU A 165 16.42 11.11 -9.82
N PHE A 166 15.23 10.54 -10.05
CA PHE A 166 15.05 9.08 -10.13
C PHE A 166 15.85 8.46 -11.28
N GLN A 167 15.87 9.10 -12.45
CA GLN A 167 16.66 8.64 -13.60
C GLN A 167 18.18 8.70 -13.35
N GLN A 168 18.62 9.69 -12.57
CA GLN A 168 20.03 9.84 -12.18
C GLN A 168 20.46 8.92 -11.02
N GLY A 169 19.51 8.18 -10.42
CA GLY A 169 19.77 7.37 -9.24
C GLY A 169 19.90 8.19 -7.94
N ASP A 170 19.59 9.49 -7.95
CA ASP A 170 19.56 10.32 -6.75
C ASP A 170 18.22 10.17 -6.00
N PHE A 171 17.96 8.94 -5.58
CA PHE A 171 16.78 8.57 -4.79
C PHE A 171 16.66 9.34 -3.47
N PRO A 172 17.74 9.54 -2.68
CA PRO A 172 17.64 10.26 -1.41
C PRO A 172 17.10 11.69 -1.59
N GLN A 173 17.59 12.41 -2.59
CA GLN A 173 17.13 13.77 -2.87
C GLN A 173 15.70 13.76 -3.41
N ALA A 174 15.39 12.89 -4.38
CA ALA A 174 14.06 12.78 -4.97
C ALA A 174 12.99 12.49 -3.90
N LEU A 175 13.24 11.51 -3.04
CA LEU A 175 12.33 11.11 -1.96
C LEU A 175 12.20 12.22 -0.91
N GLY A 176 13.30 12.88 -0.56
CA GLY A 176 13.28 14.04 0.33
C GLY A 176 12.38 15.15 -0.22
N ASN A 177 12.53 15.50 -1.49
CA ASN A 177 11.73 16.52 -2.15
C ASN A 177 10.24 16.14 -2.20
N ILE A 178 9.90 14.88 -2.45
CA ILE A 178 8.50 14.39 -2.40
C ILE A 178 7.88 14.66 -1.03
N ILE A 179 8.59 14.35 0.06
CA ILE A 179 8.11 14.60 1.43
C ILE A 179 7.90 16.10 1.65
N GLN A 180 8.85 16.93 1.21
CA GLN A 180 8.81 18.39 1.34
C GLN A 180 7.64 19.01 0.58
N GLU A 181 7.51 18.71 -0.71
CA GLU A 181 6.42 19.20 -1.55
C GLU A 181 5.06 18.71 -1.03
N THR A 182 4.99 17.50 -0.47
CA THR A 182 3.77 16.99 0.14
C THR A 182 3.32 17.86 1.31
N TRP A 183 4.20 18.22 2.25
CA TRP A 183 3.79 19.10 3.34
C TRP A 183 3.49 20.51 2.86
N GLN A 184 4.23 21.04 1.87
CA GLN A 184 3.96 22.36 1.32
C GLN A 184 2.56 22.41 0.69
N LYS A 185 2.20 21.36 -0.05
CA LYS A 185 0.89 21.22 -0.67
C LYS A 185 -0.22 21.01 0.37
N ALA A 186 0.06 20.25 1.43
CA ALA A 186 -0.87 20.12 2.54
C ALA A 186 -1.11 21.47 3.21
N LEU A 187 -0.05 22.23 3.52
CA LEU A 187 -0.08 23.57 4.11
C LEU A 187 -0.83 24.58 3.24
N SER A 188 -0.65 24.55 1.92
CA SER A 188 -1.33 25.47 0.99
C SER A 188 -2.85 25.32 0.98
N LYS A 189 -3.37 24.25 1.57
CA LYS A 189 -4.81 23.97 1.69
C LYS A 189 -5.35 24.14 3.10
N GLN A 190 -4.48 24.43 4.07
CA GLN A 190 -4.90 24.72 5.42
C GLN A 190 -5.50 26.12 5.45
N GLY A 191 -6.72 26.26 6.00
CA GLY A 191 -7.47 27.52 6.02
C GLY A 191 -8.50 27.66 4.90
N GLY A 192 -8.50 26.77 3.89
CA GLY A 192 -9.62 26.62 2.97
C GLY A 192 -10.62 25.63 3.56
N ALA A 193 -11.86 26.06 3.80
CA ALA A 193 -12.94 25.14 4.11
C ALA A 193 -12.96 24.04 3.03
N ILE A 194 -13.00 22.78 3.48
CA ILE A 194 -13.21 21.63 2.59
C ILE A 194 -14.60 21.82 1.99
N ILE A 195 -14.69 22.34 0.76
CA ILE A 195 -15.87 22.18 -0.06
C ILE A 195 -15.68 20.83 -0.77
N PRO A 196 -16.47 19.79 -0.45
CA PRO A 196 -16.59 18.66 -1.35
C PRO A 196 -17.12 19.21 -2.67
N SER A 197 -16.35 19.09 -3.74
CA SER A 197 -16.84 19.36 -5.10
C SER A 197 -17.83 18.25 -5.47
N ASP A 198 -19.06 18.36 -4.97
CA ASP A 198 -20.22 17.66 -5.48
C ASP A 198 -20.96 18.60 -6.43
N ASP A 199 -20.84 18.26 -7.70
CA ASP A 199 -21.58 18.84 -8.82
C ASP A 199 -23.07 18.49 -8.65
N LYS A 200 -23.85 19.38 -8.03
CA LYS A 200 -25.32 19.31 -8.07
C LYS A 200 -26.01 20.63 -7.72
N GLY A 201 -26.47 21.30 -8.77
CA GLY A 201 -27.75 22.01 -8.86
C GLY A 201 -28.11 23.00 -7.75
N ASP A 202 -28.07 24.28 -8.13
CA ASP A 202 -28.94 25.35 -7.62
C ASP A 202 -30.30 24.83 -7.15
N ILE A 203 -30.68 25.14 -5.91
CA ILE A 203 -32.00 25.65 -5.51
C ILE A 203 -31.86 26.37 -4.16
N ASP A 204 -32.61 27.46 -4.11
CA ASP A 204 -32.67 28.62 -3.24
C ASP A 204 -32.92 28.42 -1.72
N ASP A 205 -32.47 29.45 -1.00
CA ASP A 205 -33.08 30.16 0.14
C ASP A 205 -33.56 29.44 1.43
N THR A 206 -33.04 29.88 2.59
CA THR A 206 -33.78 30.62 3.64
C THR A 206 -33.04 30.54 4.99
N GLY A 207 -32.76 31.70 5.59
CA GLY A 207 -32.10 31.86 6.89
C GLY A 207 -32.98 31.67 8.13
N GLY A 208 -32.36 31.72 9.31
CA GLY A 208 -33.06 31.79 10.60
C GLY A 208 -32.14 31.73 11.83
N PHE A 209 -32.01 32.86 12.52
CA PHE A 209 -31.31 33.04 13.81
C PHE A 209 -32.21 32.65 15.02
N GLY A 210 -31.63 32.16 16.12
CA GLY A 210 -32.23 32.24 17.47
C GLY A 210 -31.77 31.20 18.51
N PRO A 211 -31.78 31.47 19.84
CA PRO A 211 -30.62 31.21 20.73
C PRO A 211 -30.83 30.34 22.00
N SER A 212 -29.69 29.86 22.54
CA SER A 212 -29.20 29.63 23.93
C SER A 212 -30.04 29.09 25.13
N ALA A 213 -29.43 28.05 25.77
CA ALA A 213 -29.30 27.71 27.22
C ALA A 213 -30.37 26.81 27.94
N PRO A 214 -30.11 26.21 29.14
CA PRO A 214 -28.98 25.38 29.63
C PRO A 214 -29.41 24.04 30.34
N SER A 215 -28.44 23.27 30.90
CA SER A 215 -28.48 21.90 31.49
C SER A 215 -29.19 21.75 32.88
N PRO A 216 -29.33 20.56 33.58
CA PRO A 216 -28.21 19.71 34.08
C PRO A 216 -28.42 18.18 34.41
N THR A 217 -27.28 17.48 34.56
CA THR A 217 -26.92 16.31 35.46
C THR A 217 -27.70 14.98 35.49
N ARG A 218 -26.97 13.85 35.36
CA ARG A 218 -26.48 12.98 36.49
C ARG A 218 -25.70 11.77 35.97
N GLY A 219 -24.57 11.47 36.62
CA GLY A 219 -23.76 10.27 36.39
C GLY A 219 -24.17 9.09 37.26
N PHE A 220 -23.84 7.88 36.80
CA PHE A 220 -23.77 6.65 37.58
C PHE A 220 -22.74 5.68 36.94
N ILE A 221 -21.69 5.36 37.69
CA ILE A 221 -20.75 4.23 37.59
C ILE A 221 -20.39 3.93 39.07
N PRO A 222 -20.10 2.69 39.56
CA PRO A 222 -19.76 1.43 38.86
C PRO A 222 -20.43 0.14 39.42
N ARG A 223 -20.24 -1.00 38.75
CA ARG A 223 -19.58 -2.20 39.35
C ARG A 223 -19.14 -3.23 38.29
N PRO A 224 -18.08 -4.01 38.57
CA PRO A 224 -17.52 -5.01 37.66
C PRO A 224 -18.14 -6.39 37.90
N ASP A 225 -18.22 -7.20 36.86
CA ASP A 225 -18.48 -8.63 37.00
C ASP A 225 -17.47 -9.46 36.21
N ASP A 226 -17.13 -10.58 36.84
CA ASP A 226 -16.00 -11.44 36.61
C ASP A 226 -16.08 -12.33 35.36
N GLY A 227 -14.89 -12.57 34.81
CA GLY A 227 -14.38 -13.85 34.34
C GLY A 227 -15.30 -14.85 33.62
N LYS A 228 -14.98 -15.11 32.34
CA LYS A 228 -14.89 -16.51 31.87
C LYS A 228 -13.98 -16.68 30.64
N LYS A 229 -12.83 -17.32 30.86
CA LYS A 229 -12.03 -17.98 29.83
C LYS A 229 -12.81 -19.19 29.30
N ARG A 230 -12.96 -19.29 27.97
CA ARG A 230 -13.20 -20.52 27.20
C ARG A 230 -12.35 -20.34 25.93
N GLY A 231 -11.23 -21.04 25.75
CA GLY A 231 -11.17 -22.49 25.58
C GLY A 231 -11.24 -22.76 24.08
N SER A 232 -10.12 -22.64 23.36
CA SER A 232 -10.04 -22.96 21.94
C SER A 232 -10.14 -24.47 21.76
N LEU A 233 -11.30 -24.94 21.33
CA LEU A 233 -11.47 -26.27 20.75
C LEU A 233 -11.23 -26.16 19.25
N LEU A 234 -9.96 -26.18 18.85
CA LEU A 234 -9.59 -26.50 17.48
C LEU A 234 -9.38 -28.02 17.42
N PRO A 235 -10.08 -28.73 16.52
CA PRO A 235 -9.85 -30.16 16.33
C PRO A 235 -8.42 -30.39 15.85
N HIS A 236 -7.73 -31.35 16.48
CA HIS A 236 -6.37 -31.74 16.13
C HIS A 236 -6.39 -32.45 14.77
N ILE A 237 -6.10 -31.70 13.69
CA ILE A 237 -5.96 -32.25 12.34
C ILE A 237 -4.68 -33.10 12.31
N PRO A 238 -4.74 -34.40 11.95
CA PRO A 238 -3.58 -35.27 11.95
C PRO A 238 -2.51 -34.77 10.97
N PHE A 239 -1.24 -34.83 11.39
CA PHE A 239 -0.08 -34.32 10.65
C PHE A 239 0.01 -34.82 9.19
N TRP A 240 -0.50 -36.02 8.91
CA TRP A 240 -0.54 -36.58 7.55
C TRP A 240 -1.43 -35.77 6.58
N PHE A 241 -2.46 -35.07 7.06
CA PHE A 241 -3.29 -34.20 6.22
C PHE A 241 -2.48 -33.01 5.68
N TRP A 242 -1.58 -32.46 6.50
CA TRP A 242 -0.67 -31.38 6.07
C TRP A 242 0.35 -31.86 5.05
N ILE A 243 0.84 -33.10 5.17
CA ILE A 243 1.74 -33.69 4.18
C ILE A 243 1.02 -33.86 2.83
N ILE A 244 -0.22 -34.38 2.82
CA ILE A 244 -0.99 -34.51 1.58
C ILE A 244 -1.27 -33.15 0.95
N LEU A 245 -1.64 -32.14 1.75
CA LEU A 245 -1.88 -30.79 1.25
C LEU A 245 -0.63 -30.21 0.59
N ILE A 246 0.55 -30.40 1.20
CA ILE A 246 1.84 -29.96 0.63
C ILE A 246 2.14 -30.72 -0.68
N VAL A 247 1.89 -32.03 -0.74
CA VAL A 247 2.08 -32.85 -1.95
C VAL A 247 1.10 -32.45 -3.08
N ILE A 248 -0.14 -32.10 -2.77
CA ILE A 248 -1.12 -31.63 -3.76
C ILE A 248 -0.73 -30.22 -4.27
N ILE A 249 -0.29 -29.33 -3.40
CA ILE A 249 0.14 -27.97 -3.79
C ILE A 249 1.39 -28.04 -4.68
N SER A 250 2.33 -28.92 -4.36
CA SER A 250 3.56 -29.11 -5.15
C SER A 250 3.38 -29.88 -6.46
N THR A 251 2.33 -30.71 -6.59
CA THR A 251 1.99 -31.36 -7.87
C THR A 251 1.16 -30.47 -8.79
N LYS A 252 0.34 -29.55 -8.23
CA LYS A 252 -0.49 -28.62 -9.02
C LYS A 252 0.31 -27.50 -9.69
N THR A 253 1.54 -27.22 -9.25
CA THR A 253 2.45 -26.26 -9.90
C THR A 253 3.19 -26.82 -11.11
N ARG A 254 3.03 -28.12 -11.44
CA ARG A 254 3.65 -28.73 -12.64
C ARG A 254 2.68 -28.99 -13.80
N ALA A 255 1.41 -28.61 -13.67
CA ALA A 255 0.36 -28.98 -14.64
C ALA A 255 -0.30 -27.79 -15.38
N ILE A 256 0.29 -26.58 -15.35
CA ILE A 256 -0.31 -25.41 -16.04
C ILE A 256 0.47 -24.95 -17.28
N ASP A 257 1.67 -25.48 -17.55
CA ASP A 257 2.40 -25.16 -18.78
C ASP A 257 2.47 -26.37 -19.71
N ILE A 258 1.35 -26.70 -20.36
CA ILE A 258 1.28 -27.28 -21.71
C ILE A 258 -0.19 -27.16 -22.13
N GLU A 259 -0.40 -26.65 -23.34
CA GLU A 259 -1.67 -26.60 -24.10
C GLU A 259 -2.42 -25.26 -24.10
N SER A 260 -2.06 -24.40 -25.07
CA SER A 260 -3.07 -23.86 -26.00
C SER A 260 -2.39 -23.12 -27.15
N GLY A 261 -2.03 -23.87 -28.18
CA GLY A 261 -1.74 -23.36 -29.51
C GLY A 261 -2.89 -23.67 -30.45
N GLY A 262 -3.62 -22.64 -30.87
CA GLY A 262 -4.23 -22.55 -32.20
C GLY A 262 -5.67 -23.04 -32.40
N ARG A 263 -6.44 -22.12 -33.01
CA ARG A 263 -7.38 -22.30 -34.16
C ARG A 263 -8.86 -22.00 -33.82
N GLY A 264 -9.35 -20.84 -34.28
CA GLY A 264 -10.78 -20.62 -34.55
C GLY A 264 -11.14 -21.08 -35.97
N PRO A 265 -12.24 -20.61 -36.60
CA PRO A 265 -13.53 -20.10 -36.08
C PRO A 265 -14.74 -20.79 -36.77
N ILE A 266 -15.98 -20.77 -36.22
CA ILE A 266 -17.25 -20.75 -37.00
C ILE A 266 -18.40 -20.13 -36.16
N ASP A 267 -19.20 -19.30 -36.82
CA ASP A 267 -20.49 -18.68 -36.43
C ASP A 267 -21.59 -19.69 -35.99
N GLU A 268 -22.53 -19.26 -35.13
CA GLU A 268 -23.97 -19.12 -35.45
C GLU A 268 -24.74 -18.57 -34.22
N GLY A 269 -25.64 -17.61 -34.42
CA GLY A 269 -26.38 -16.93 -33.36
C GLY A 269 -27.57 -17.70 -32.80
N ARG A 270 -28.15 -17.19 -31.68
CA ARG A 270 -29.58 -16.84 -31.52
C ARG A 270 -29.89 -16.42 -30.07
N ALA A 271 -30.87 -15.53 -29.99
CA ALA A 271 -31.42 -14.81 -28.84
C ALA A 271 -31.81 -15.63 -27.58
N GLY A 272 -31.80 -14.94 -26.43
CA GLY A 272 -32.40 -15.41 -25.19
C GLY A 272 -32.33 -14.37 -24.07
N GLN A 273 -33.32 -13.49 -24.03
CA GLN A 273 -33.62 -12.50 -22.99
C GLN A 273 -34.12 -13.22 -21.71
N LEU A 274 -33.78 -12.74 -20.50
CA LEU A 274 -34.68 -12.56 -19.33
C LEU A 274 -33.92 -12.23 -18.03
N LEU A 275 -34.19 -11.02 -17.55
CA LEU A 275 -34.49 -10.58 -16.17
C LEU A 275 -33.81 -11.23 -14.95
N GLY A 276 -33.25 -10.35 -14.10
CA GLY A 276 -33.67 -10.29 -12.69
C GLY A 276 -32.54 -10.26 -11.65
N GLY A 277 -32.62 -9.28 -10.74
CA GLY A 277 -32.14 -9.45 -9.36
C GLY A 277 -31.05 -8.49 -8.91
N GLY A 278 -31.45 -7.47 -8.15
CA GLY A 278 -30.57 -6.46 -7.59
C GLY A 278 -29.72 -6.95 -6.41
N GLY A 279 -28.60 -6.27 -6.23
CA GLY A 279 -27.70 -6.41 -5.08
C GLY A 279 -26.82 -5.18 -4.97
N LYS A 280 -27.35 -4.13 -4.33
CA LYS A 280 -26.69 -2.84 -4.10
C LYS A 280 -25.53 -3.03 -3.11
N ARG A 281 -24.37 -3.47 -3.61
CA ARG A 281 -23.09 -3.33 -2.89
C ARG A 281 -22.67 -1.87 -3.00
N ARG A 282 -22.33 -1.27 -1.86
CA ARG A 282 -21.70 0.06 -1.83
C ARG A 282 -20.28 -0.12 -2.33
N ASP A 283 -20.09 0.15 -3.61
CA ASP A 283 -18.78 0.32 -4.19
C ASP A 283 -18.12 1.54 -3.54
N VAL A 284 -17.01 1.28 -2.84
CA VAL A 284 -16.06 2.32 -2.47
C VAL A 284 -15.60 2.98 -3.76
N PRO A 285 -15.63 4.32 -3.90
CA PRO A 285 -15.22 4.96 -5.14
C PRO A 285 -13.78 4.56 -5.45
N ALA A 286 -13.59 3.90 -6.58
CA ALA A 286 -12.30 3.57 -7.13
C ALA A 286 -11.50 4.87 -7.29
N SER A 287 -10.33 4.94 -6.66
CA SER A 287 -9.35 5.99 -6.94
C SER A 287 -9.10 6.07 -8.46
N PRO A 288 -9.08 7.29 -9.04
CA PRO A 288 -8.85 7.48 -10.46
C PRO A 288 -7.54 6.82 -10.89
N ARG A 289 -7.55 6.28 -12.12
CA ARG A 289 -6.39 5.64 -12.76
C ARG A 289 -5.23 6.64 -12.81
N LEU A 290 -4.13 6.33 -12.14
CA LEU A 290 -2.87 7.07 -12.23
C LEU A 290 -1.84 6.14 -12.87
N SER A 291 -1.89 5.98 -14.18
CA SER A 291 -0.80 5.36 -14.93
C SER A 291 0.16 6.46 -15.36
N GLY A 292 1.18 6.73 -14.55
CA GLY A 292 2.32 7.54 -14.95
C GLY A 292 3.29 6.65 -15.71
N TRP A 293 3.14 6.59 -17.04
CA TRP A 293 4.02 5.82 -17.91
C TRP A 293 5.47 6.29 -17.75
N TRP A 294 6.35 5.32 -17.52
CA TRP A 294 7.78 5.41 -17.75
C TRP A 294 8.12 4.38 -18.81
N CYS A 295 8.07 4.78 -20.08
CA CYS A 295 8.72 4.07 -21.16
C CYS A 295 9.53 5.09 -21.96
N LEU A 296 10.85 4.93 -21.90
CA LEU A 296 11.81 5.11 -23.00
C LEU A 296 11.74 6.44 -23.79
N SER A 297 12.70 7.31 -23.49
CA SER A 297 13.66 7.80 -24.48
C SER A 297 15.03 7.85 -23.84
#